data_AF-A0A2V6TEG5-F1
#
_entry.id   AF-A0A2V6TEG5-F1
#
_cell.length_a   1.000
_cell.length_b   1.000
_cell.length_c   1.000
_cell.angle_alpha   90.00
_cell.angle_beta   90.00
_cell.angle_gamma   90.00
#
_symmetry.space_group_name_H-M   'P 1'
#
loop_
_entity.id
_entity.type
_entity.pdbx_description
1 polymer ?
#
loop_
_entity_poly.entity_id
_entity_poly.type
_entity_poly.pdbx_seq_one_letter_code
_entity_poly.pdbx_strand_id
1 'polypeptide(L)'
;GRLHAKTGISALRRSRLGNEALGDISNLDEDGEIMPSDDRRRTYGLGNRLWHTDASFQDPPGRYSMLSAKTVPPAGAETEYADMRAAYDALPAAMKARLEGLRVHHSIAYSRQTLGFE
;
A
#
# COMPACT_ATOMS: atom_id res chain seq x y z
N GLY A 1 -1.03 18.91 -8.49
CA GLY A 1 0.06 17.96 -8.19
C GLY A 1 0.39 17.17 -9.44
N ARG A 2 1.61 16.64 -9.56
CA ARG A 2 1.99 15.73 -10.66
C ARG A 2 1.48 14.33 -10.35
N LEU A 3 0.81 13.69 -11.31
CA LEU A 3 0.39 12.30 -11.14
C LEU A 3 1.60 11.37 -11.25
N HIS A 4 1.62 10.30 -10.45
CA HIS A 4 2.61 9.24 -10.61
C HIS A 4 2.45 8.55 -11.95
N ALA A 5 3.57 8.16 -12.55
CA ALA A 5 3.53 7.26 -13.69
C ALA A 5 2.90 5.94 -13.25
N LYS A 6 1.87 5.49 -13.97
CA LYS A 6 1.27 4.16 -13.75
C LYS A 6 2.31 3.09 -14.07
N THR A 7 2.42 2.08 -13.21
CA THR A 7 3.33 0.95 -13.40
C THR A 7 2.58 -0.36 -13.15
N GLY A 8 2.99 -1.43 -13.85
CA GLY A 8 2.36 -2.75 -13.72
C GLY A 8 0.92 -2.80 -14.24
N ILE A 9 0.06 -3.57 -13.57
CA ILE A 9 -1.33 -3.85 -14.00
C ILE A 9 -2.18 -2.57 -14.12
N SER A 10 -1.93 -1.56 -13.29
CA SER A 10 -2.67 -0.29 -13.32
C SER A 10 -2.41 0.54 -14.60
N ALA A 11 -1.31 0.30 -15.30
CA ALA A 11 -1.00 0.94 -16.59
C ALA A 11 -1.75 0.31 -17.76
N LEU A 12 -2.21 -0.93 -17.61
CA LEU A 12 -2.85 -1.73 -18.67
C LEU A 12 -4.38 -1.67 -18.63
N ARG A 13 -4.97 -1.00 -17.62
CA ARG A 13 -6.42 -1.04 -17.37
C ARG A 13 -7.00 0.33 -17.05
N ARG A 14 -8.30 0.47 -17.36
CA ARG A 14 -9.09 1.66 -17.05
C ARG A 14 -9.42 1.67 -15.57
N SER A 15 -9.31 2.85 -14.94
CA SER A 15 -9.73 3.04 -13.54
C SER A 15 -11.25 2.89 -13.42
N ARG A 16 -11.73 2.05 -12.50
CA ARG A 16 -13.16 1.92 -12.19
C ARG A 16 -13.76 3.20 -11.64
N LEU A 17 -12.93 4.01 -11.01
CA LEU A 17 -13.31 5.29 -10.41
C LEU A 17 -13.39 6.42 -11.45
N GLY A 18 -13.09 6.14 -12.73
CA GLY A 18 -13.08 7.16 -13.80
C GLY A 18 -12.03 8.25 -13.61
N ASN A 19 -11.15 8.11 -12.61
CA ASN A 19 -10.14 9.09 -12.25
C ASN A 19 -8.78 8.40 -12.15
N GLU A 20 -7.86 8.78 -13.03
CA GLU A 20 -6.51 8.23 -13.09
C GLU A 20 -5.60 8.75 -11.98
N ALA A 21 -6.00 9.82 -11.29
CA ALA A 21 -5.27 10.34 -10.14
C ALA A 21 -5.46 9.47 -8.88
N LEU A 22 -6.43 8.55 -8.89
CA LEU A 22 -6.71 7.65 -7.78
C LEU A 22 -6.14 6.27 -8.09
N GLY A 23 -5.35 5.73 -7.16
CA GLY A 23 -4.99 4.31 -7.17
C GLY A 23 -6.21 3.48 -6.77
N ASP A 24 -6.56 2.49 -7.58
CA ASP A 24 -7.66 1.56 -7.31
C ASP A 24 -7.10 0.28 -6.68
N ILE A 25 -7.02 0.28 -5.35
CA ILE A 25 -6.70 -0.92 -4.55
C ILE A 25 -8.04 -1.48 -4.07
N SER A 26 -8.48 -2.57 -4.70
CA SER A 26 -9.78 -3.19 -4.43
C SER A 26 -9.70 -4.72 -4.49
N ASN A 27 -10.66 -5.38 -3.86
CA ASN A 27 -10.96 -6.79 -4.07
C ASN A 27 -11.99 -7.00 -5.20
N LEU A 28 -12.46 -5.93 -5.83
CA LEU A 28 -13.38 -5.95 -6.96
C LEU A 28 -12.63 -5.76 -8.28
N ASP A 29 -13.13 -6.39 -9.34
CA ASP A 29 -12.67 -6.19 -10.71
C ASP A 29 -13.35 -4.99 -11.39
N GLU A 30 -13.03 -4.80 -12.67
CA GLU A 30 -13.47 -3.69 -13.52
C GLU A 30 -14.99 -3.57 -13.65
N ASP A 31 -15.68 -4.71 -13.56
CA ASP A 31 -17.13 -4.80 -13.67
C ASP A 31 -17.81 -4.66 -12.29
N GLY A 32 -17.02 -4.60 -11.22
CA GLY A 32 -17.49 -4.44 -9.85
C GLY A 32 -17.73 -5.76 -9.13
N GLU A 33 -17.33 -6.87 -9.73
CA GLU A 33 -17.50 -8.22 -9.18
C GLU A 33 -16.30 -8.60 -8.29
N ILE A 34 -16.52 -9.51 -7.34
CA ILE A 34 -15.43 -9.99 -6.47
C ILE A 34 -14.44 -10.79 -7.32
N MET A 35 -13.17 -10.40 -7.26
CA MET A 35 -12.12 -11.11 -7.97
C MET A 35 -12.04 -12.59 -7.53
N PRO A 36 -11.92 -13.55 -8.47
CA PRO A 36 -11.74 -14.96 -8.19
C PRO A 36 -10.52 -15.24 -7.31
N SER A 37 -10.54 -16.34 -6.56
CA SER A 37 -9.49 -16.62 -5.56
C SER A 37 -8.09 -16.80 -6.15
N ASP A 38 -8.00 -17.29 -7.39
CA ASP A 38 -6.81 -17.52 -8.19
C ASP A 38 -6.38 -16.30 -9.01
N ASP A 39 -7.10 -15.18 -8.91
CA ASP A 39 -6.72 -13.94 -9.57
C ASP A 39 -5.39 -13.43 -9.01
N ARG A 40 -4.40 -13.28 -9.90
CA ARG A 40 -3.05 -12.78 -9.55
C ARG A 40 -3.10 -11.42 -8.83
N ARG A 41 -4.13 -10.60 -9.05
CA ARG A 41 -4.34 -9.33 -8.36
C ARG A 41 -4.59 -9.51 -6.85
N ARG A 42 -5.31 -10.56 -6.45
CA ARG A 42 -5.50 -10.89 -5.02
C ARG A 42 -4.19 -11.30 -4.38
N THR A 43 -3.36 -12.02 -5.13
CA THR A 43 -2.01 -12.39 -4.70
C THR A 43 -1.14 -11.15 -4.45
N TYR A 44 -1.22 -10.13 -5.31
CA TYR A 44 -0.58 -8.83 -5.05
C TYR A 44 -1.11 -8.14 -3.78
N GLY A 45 -2.40 -8.30 -3.47
CA GLY A 45 -3.03 -7.77 -2.27
C GLY A 45 -2.51 -8.36 -0.96
N LEU A 46 -1.80 -9.50 -0.99
CA LEU A 46 -1.19 -10.10 0.22
C LEU A 46 -0.16 -9.16 0.86
N GLY A 47 0.47 -8.28 0.09
CA GLY A 47 1.42 -7.31 0.62
C GLY A 47 0.81 -6.32 1.61
N ASN A 48 -0.51 -6.10 1.53
CA ASN A 48 -1.21 -5.22 2.47
C ASN A 48 -1.30 -5.81 3.89
N ARG A 49 -0.91 -7.08 4.08
CA ARG A 49 -0.81 -7.71 5.42
C ARG A 49 0.49 -7.39 6.14
N LEU A 50 1.47 -6.80 5.46
CA LEU A 50 2.70 -6.30 6.10
C LEU A 50 2.47 -4.88 6.59
N TRP A 51 3.20 -4.47 7.64
CA TRP A 51 3.29 -3.05 8.00
C TRP A 51 3.91 -2.27 6.83
N HIS A 52 3.20 -1.26 6.33
CA HIS A 52 3.64 -0.46 5.20
C HIS A 52 3.11 0.98 5.31
N THR A 53 3.66 1.85 4.46
CA THR A 53 3.11 3.18 4.19
C THR A 53 2.87 3.31 2.68
N ASP A 54 1.69 3.79 2.30
CA ASP A 54 1.23 3.75 0.92
C ASP A 54 2.12 4.58 -0.01
N ALA A 55 2.44 3.99 -1.16
CA ALA A 55 3.25 4.61 -2.21
C ALA A 55 4.60 5.19 -1.72
N SER A 56 5.20 4.62 -0.67
CA SER A 56 6.51 5.06 -0.15
C SER A 56 7.66 4.98 -1.17
N PHE A 57 7.47 4.17 -2.21
CA PHE A 57 8.40 3.94 -3.31
C PHE A 57 8.20 4.91 -4.50
N GLN A 58 7.25 5.85 -4.37
CA GLN A 58 7.00 6.91 -5.36
C GLN A 58 7.57 8.24 -4.86
N ASP A 59 7.86 9.15 -5.80
CA ASP A 59 8.26 10.53 -5.51
C ASP A 59 7.35 11.52 -6.27
N PRO A 60 6.56 12.36 -5.57
CA PRO A 60 6.38 12.40 -4.11
C PRO A 60 5.70 11.14 -3.52
N PRO A 61 5.82 10.84 -2.22
CA PRO A 61 5.09 9.71 -1.63
C PRO A 61 3.59 9.99 -1.52
N GLY A 62 2.81 8.93 -1.27
CA GLY A 62 1.38 9.02 -0.99
C GLY A 62 1.11 9.92 0.22
N ARG A 63 0.12 10.81 0.11
CA ARG A 63 -0.22 11.76 1.18
C ARG A 63 -1.41 11.32 2.03
N TYR A 64 -2.44 10.77 1.39
CA TYR A 64 -3.67 10.33 2.04
C TYR A 64 -4.17 9.07 1.38
N SER A 65 -4.72 8.17 2.19
CA SER A 65 -5.37 6.94 1.77
C SER A 65 -6.80 6.93 2.29
N MET A 66 -7.73 6.46 1.47
CA MET A 66 -9.15 6.39 1.81
C MET A 66 -9.63 4.96 1.58
N LEU A 67 -10.22 4.36 2.61
CA LEU A 67 -10.80 3.01 2.53
C LEU A 67 -12.32 3.11 2.73
N SER A 68 -13.09 2.54 1.80
CA SER A 68 -14.55 2.46 1.90
C SER A 68 -14.96 0.98 1.93
N ALA A 69 -15.44 0.53 3.08
CA ALA A 69 -16.00 -0.81 3.22
C ALA A 69 -17.38 -0.88 2.53
N LYS A 70 -17.55 -1.82 1.61
CA LYS A 70 -18.84 -2.11 0.96
C LYS A 70 -19.57 -3.26 1.64
N THR A 71 -18.83 -4.33 1.92
CA THR A 71 -19.28 -5.48 2.70
C THR A 71 -18.16 -5.85 3.66
N VAL A 72 -18.48 -5.95 4.95
CA VAL A 72 -17.50 -6.29 6.00
C VAL A 72 -17.63 -7.78 6.32
N PRO A 73 -16.55 -8.58 6.20
CA PRO A 73 -16.55 -9.97 6.67
C PRO A 73 -16.89 -10.06 8.16
N PRO A 74 -17.49 -11.16 8.63
CA PRO A 74 -17.90 -11.30 10.04
C PRO A 74 -16.71 -11.30 11.02
N ALA A 75 -15.50 -11.59 10.57
CA ALA A 75 -14.26 -11.54 11.36
C ALA A 75 -13.02 -11.42 10.43
N GLY A 76 -11.89 -10.97 10.97
CA GLY A 76 -10.58 -11.01 10.29
C GLY A 76 -10.39 -9.93 9.22
N ALA A 77 -11.09 -8.80 9.36
CA ALA A 77 -11.08 -7.67 8.42
C ALA A 77 -10.56 -6.38 9.06
N GLU A 78 -9.83 -6.50 10.16
CA GLU A 78 -9.26 -5.39 10.89
C GLU A 78 -8.24 -4.67 10.00
N THR A 79 -8.24 -3.34 10.07
CA THR A 79 -7.16 -2.51 9.52
C THR A 79 -6.44 -1.88 10.69
N GLU A 80 -5.18 -2.26 10.87
CA GLU A 80 -4.36 -1.77 11.98
C GLU A 80 -3.56 -0.53 11.56
N TYR A 81 -3.36 0.38 12.50
CA TYR A 81 -2.60 1.61 12.31
C TYR A 81 -1.56 1.74 13.43
N ALA A 82 -0.37 2.25 13.07
CA ALA A 82 0.69 2.53 14.03
C ALA A 82 1.14 4.00 13.91
N ASP A 83 1.18 4.72 15.03
CA ASP A 83 1.64 6.11 15.06
C ASP A 83 3.18 6.16 15.10
N MET A 84 3.80 6.46 13.96
CA MET A 84 5.26 6.53 13.85
C MET A 84 5.87 7.70 14.62
N ARG A 85 5.10 8.75 14.94
CA ARG A 85 5.58 9.88 15.76
C ARG A 85 5.71 9.42 17.21
N ALA A 86 4.65 8.80 17.74
CA ALA A 86 4.68 8.24 19.08
C ALA A 86 5.76 7.15 19.22
N ALA A 87 5.93 6.30 18.19
CA ALA A 87 7.01 5.33 18.15
C ALA A 87 8.39 6.00 18.19
N TYR A 88 8.62 7.05 17.40
CA TYR A 88 9.87 7.81 17.44
C TYR A 88 10.08 8.47 18.81
N ASP A 89 9.05 9.12 19.37
CA ASP A 89 9.12 9.81 20.66
C ASP A 89 9.53 8.88 21.80
N ALA A 90 9.04 7.63 21.78
CA ALA A 90 9.37 6.59 22.76
C ALA A 90 10.79 6.02 22.63
N LEU A 91 11.53 6.31 21.55
CA LEU A 91 12.90 5.78 21.38
C LEU A 91 13.88 6.39 22.40
N PRO A 92 14.86 5.60 22.90
CA PRO A 92 15.98 6.12 23.66
C PRO A 92 16.75 7.18 22.87
N ALA A 93 17.28 8.20 23.56
CA ALA A 93 18.02 9.30 22.92
C ALA A 93 19.19 8.82 22.03
N ALA A 94 19.91 7.79 22.46
CA ALA A 94 20.99 7.19 21.68
C ALA A 94 20.49 6.58 20.35
N MET A 95 19.28 6.02 20.32
CA MET A 95 18.69 5.50 19.09
C MET A 95 18.24 6.63 18.16
N LYS A 96 17.60 7.68 18.71
CA LYS A 96 17.25 8.88 17.93
C LYS A 96 18.49 9.48 17.24
N ALA A 97 19.58 9.65 18.00
CA ALA A 97 20.86 10.14 17.48
C ALA A 97 21.45 9.23 16.39
N ARG A 98 21.32 7.91 16.54
CA ARG A 98 21.78 6.94 15.52
C ARG A 98 20.96 7.01 14.23
N LEU A 99 19.65 7.25 14.34
CA LEU A 99 18.75 7.29 13.19
C LEU A 99 18.79 8.62 12.43
N GLU A 100 19.25 9.68 13.09
CA GLU A 100 19.32 11.02 12.52
C GLU A 100 20.12 11.07 11.22
N GLY A 101 19.58 11.73 10.20
CA GLY A 101 20.20 11.85 8.87
C GLY A 101 20.23 10.58 8.01
N LEU A 102 19.79 9.42 8.53
CA LEU A 102 19.71 8.20 7.72
C LEU A 102 18.62 8.33 6.64
N ARG A 103 18.92 7.76 5.48
CA ARG A 103 17.98 7.67 4.36
C ARG A 103 17.81 6.22 3.96
N VAL A 104 16.58 5.84 3.65
CA VAL A 104 16.21 4.50 3.21
C VAL A 104 15.76 4.53 1.76
N HIS A 105 16.06 3.46 1.03
CA HIS A 105 15.57 3.26 -0.33
C HIS A 105 14.32 2.39 -0.31
N HIS A 106 13.20 2.91 -0.81
CA HIS A 106 11.94 2.18 -0.89
C HIS A 106 11.77 1.60 -2.28
N SER A 107 11.50 0.29 -2.34
CA SER A 107 11.26 -0.43 -3.60
C SER A 107 10.06 -1.36 -3.45
N ILE A 108 9.13 -1.28 -4.41
CA ILE A 108 8.00 -2.21 -4.49
C ILE A 108 8.47 -3.65 -4.80
N ALA A 109 9.63 -3.81 -5.43
CA ALA A 109 10.20 -5.13 -5.66
C ALA A 109 10.69 -5.75 -4.34
N TYR A 110 11.28 -4.95 -3.46
CA TYR A 110 11.75 -5.39 -2.14
C TYR A 110 10.60 -5.95 -1.29
N SER A 111 9.47 -5.24 -1.22
CA SER A 111 8.31 -5.72 -0.44
C SER A 111 7.72 -7.01 -0.99
N ARG A 112 7.73 -7.20 -2.32
CA ARG A 112 7.27 -8.45 -2.96
C ARG A 112 8.19 -9.62 -2.69
N GLN A 113 9.50 -9.39 -2.71
CA GLN A 113 10.48 -10.41 -2.34
C GLN A 113 10.31 -10.87 -0.89
N THR A 114 9.99 -9.96 0.05
CA THR A 114 9.71 -10.32 1.45
C THR A 114 8.52 -11.28 1.60
N LEU A 115 7.57 -11.27 0.66
CA LEU A 115 6.41 -12.16 0.64
C LEU A 115 6.67 -13.50 -0.06
N GLY A 116 7.88 -13.74 -0.56
CA GLY A 116 8.25 -14.96 -1.29
C GLY A 116 7.87 -14.96 -2.77
N PHE A 117 7.61 -13.80 -3.38
CA PHE A 117 7.52 -13.68 -4.83
C PHE A 117 8.92 -13.50 -5.42
N GLU A 118 9.31 -14.39 -6.33
CA GLU A 118 10.50 -14.26 -7.19
C GLU A 118 10.24 -13.33 -8.38
#